data_AF-A0A317U0X5-F1
#
_entry.id   AF-A0A317U0X5-F1
#
_cell.length_a   1.000
_cell.length_b   1.000
_cell.length_c   1.000
_cell.angle_alpha   90.00
_cell.angle_beta   90.00
_cell.angle_gamma   90.00
#
_symmetry.space_group_name_H-M   'P 1'
#
loop_
_entity.id
_entity.type
_entity.pdbx_description
1 polymer ?
#
loop_
_entity_poly.entity_id
_entity_poly.type
_entity_poly.pdbx_seq_one_letter_code
_entity_poly.pdbx_strand_id
1 'polypeptide(L)'
;MFSFLKTKKNNGINAASDSTLKNTSDIPYSTNPSLNKTKSTESTKDTWVFIWNMTADKVGHAAVQIGGSKPKMQEEDPGEYASIHPNDIPSAGLTSVLPLPAHIATNLSQDMETLGASEHAVAITDMDGPIKVKPDKEAKPLPPDHIYHFKALNTSAMSDHLKESHKKVTTGEMGYQLFPNVNLVGFFKDSSAFISQDPIDIEMHRRISEKQTDNSKVHNCTSLVSEVLNKGGLPIKHSKIKPWVITPNGLSEELSSKAHKF
;
A
#
# COMPACT_ATOMS: atom_id res chain seq x y z
N MET A 1 -39.16 -15.37 -27.34
CA MET A 1 -38.47 -14.30 -28.10
C MET A 1 -36.98 -14.55 -28.01
N PHE A 2 -36.39 -15.13 -29.04
CA PHE A 2 -34.95 -15.26 -29.23
C PHE A 2 -34.71 -14.97 -30.71
N SER A 3 -34.10 -13.82 -31.01
CA SER A 3 -33.73 -13.45 -32.38
C SER A 3 -32.27 -13.81 -32.63
N PHE A 4 -32.07 -14.85 -33.43
CA PHE A 4 -30.82 -15.17 -34.07
C PHE A 4 -30.67 -14.32 -35.34
N LEU A 5 -29.55 -13.59 -35.46
CA LEU A 5 -29.15 -12.93 -36.70
C LEU A 5 -28.42 -13.92 -37.60
N LYS A 6 -28.95 -14.13 -38.79
CA LYS A 6 -28.31 -14.77 -39.94
C LYS A 6 -28.73 -13.98 -41.18
N THR A 7 -27.80 -13.36 -41.91
CA THR A 7 -27.56 -13.61 -43.36
C THR A 7 -26.43 -12.76 -43.97
N LYS A 8 -25.56 -13.46 -44.73
CA LYS A 8 -24.97 -13.23 -46.09
C LYS A 8 -24.39 -11.84 -46.44
N LYS A 9 -23.10 -11.71 -46.78
CA LYS A 9 -22.28 -12.20 -47.94
C LYS A 9 -22.41 -11.31 -49.21
N ASN A 10 -21.30 -10.66 -49.59
CA ASN A 10 -20.69 -10.62 -50.94
C ASN A 10 -19.48 -9.66 -50.93
N ASN A 11 -18.25 -10.14 -51.19
CA ASN A 11 -17.56 -10.37 -52.48
C ASN A 11 -17.02 -9.09 -53.15
N GLY A 12 -15.69 -9.02 -53.29
CA GLY A 12 -14.98 -8.04 -54.10
C GLY A 12 -13.46 -8.18 -53.95
N ILE A 13 -12.86 -8.99 -54.82
CA ILE A 13 -11.41 -9.20 -55.01
C ILE A 13 -10.91 -8.20 -56.07
N ASN A 14 -9.69 -7.68 -55.90
CA ASN A 14 -8.64 -7.36 -56.91
C ASN A 14 -7.40 -6.89 -56.10
N ALA A 15 -6.28 -7.63 -56.01
CA ALA A 15 -5.21 -7.86 -56.99
C ALA A 15 -4.66 -6.56 -57.61
N ALA A 16 -3.37 -6.30 -57.79
CA ALA A 16 -2.06 -6.80 -57.35
C ALA A 16 -1.02 -5.83 -57.97
N SER A 17 0.25 -5.96 -57.57
CA SER A 17 1.46 -5.55 -58.30
C SER A 17 1.90 -4.09 -58.22
N ASP A 18 3.18 -3.73 -58.35
CA ASP A 18 4.51 -4.32 -58.09
C ASP A 18 5.48 -3.22 -58.57
N SER A 19 6.70 -3.13 -58.02
CA SER A 19 7.95 -2.76 -58.72
C SER A 19 8.99 -2.09 -57.83
N THR A 20 10.23 -2.32 -58.25
CA THR A 20 11.42 -2.58 -57.45
C THR A 20 12.59 -1.75 -58.01
N LEU A 21 13.58 -1.43 -57.16
CA LEU A 21 15.01 -1.17 -57.47
C LEU A 21 15.33 0.19 -58.19
N LYS A 22 16.45 0.91 -57.98
CA LYS A 22 17.83 0.53 -57.63
C LYS A 22 18.73 1.77 -57.36
N ASN A 23 19.87 1.52 -56.69
CA ASN A 23 21.20 2.18 -56.75
C ASN A 23 21.69 3.12 -55.61
N THR A 24 22.58 2.53 -54.78
CA THR A 24 23.91 2.95 -54.25
C THR A 24 24.61 4.14 -54.96
N SER A 25 25.49 4.98 -54.37
CA SER A 25 26.47 4.81 -53.28
C SER A 25 27.01 6.15 -52.71
N ASP A 26 27.71 6.04 -51.56
CA ASP A 26 28.81 6.87 -51.01
C ASP A 26 28.57 7.93 -49.89
N ILE A 27 29.33 7.73 -48.81
CA ILE A 27 29.42 8.31 -47.43
C ILE A 27 30.56 9.38 -47.38
N PRO A 28 30.85 10.19 -46.32
CA PRO A 28 30.19 10.49 -45.02
C PRO A 28 29.99 12.00 -44.77
N TYR A 29 29.06 12.39 -43.88
CA TYR A 29 29.36 13.46 -42.93
C TYR A 29 28.74 13.17 -41.57
N SER A 30 29.63 13.24 -40.58
CA SER A 30 29.40 13.18 -39.14
C SER A 30 28.39 14.25 -38.70
N THR A 31 27.35 13.87 -37.98
CA THR A 31 26.82 14.67 -36.87
C THR A 31 25.95 13.82 -35.95
N ASN A 32 26.29 13.90 -34.67
CA ASN A 32 25.71 13.22 -33.51
C ASN A 32 24.18 13.02 -33.58
N PRO A 33 23.64 11.83 -33.22
CA PRO A 33 22.25 11.76 -32.79
C PRO A 33 22.20 12.36 -31.39
N SER A 34 21.92 13.66 -31.30
CA SER A 34 21.35 14.23 -30.09
C SER A 34 20.07 13.45 -29.81
N LEU A 35 20.17 12.51 -28.87
CA LEU A 35 19.02 11.91 -28.20
C LEU A 35 18.30 13.07 -27.52
N ASN A 36 17.44 13.75 -28.26
CA ASN A 36 16.34 14.51 -27.70
C ASN A 36 15.48 13.46 -27.02
N LYS A 37 15.84 13.11 -25.77
CA LYS A 37 14.90 12.64 -24.78
C LYS A 37 13.85 13.73 -24.73
N THR A 38 12.79 13.54 -25.48
CA THR A 38 11.50 14.17 -25.24
C THR A 38 11.26 13.96 -23.76
N LYS A 39 11.52 15.00 -22.95
CA LYS A 39 11.05 15.05 -21.58
C LYS A 39 9.55 14.84 -21.73
N SER A 40 9.09 13.64 -21.37
CA SER A 40 7.69 13.38 -21.15
C SER A 40 7.22 14.51 -20.23
N THR A 41 6.45 15.45 -20.78
CA THR A 41 5.64 16.39 -20.03
C THR A 41 4.48 15.62 -19.44
N GLU A 42 4.78 14.59 -18.66
CA GLU A 42 3.86 14.17 -17.62
C GLU A 42 3.83 15.35 -16.64
N SER A 43 2.69 16.03 -16.57
CA SER A 43 2.42 17.02 -15.53
C SER A 43 2.87 16.39 -14.23
N THR A 44 3.80 17.04 -13.54
CA THR A 44 4.42 16.50 -12.35
C THR A 44 3.31 16.20 -11.34
N LYS A 45 3.00 14.91 -11.17
CA LYS A 45 1.89 14.47 -10.33
C LYS A 45 2.33 14.66 -8.89
N ASP A 46 1.54 15.46 -8.19
CA ASP A 46 1.76 15.77 -6.78
C ASP A 46 1.55 14.52 -5.91
N THR A 47 2.24 14.41 -4.79
CA THR A 47 2.11 13.30 -3.84
C THR A 47 1.73 13.84 -2.48
N TRP A 48 0.70 13.24 -1.88
CA TRP A 48 0.21 13.61 -0.56
C TRP A 48 0.53 12.49 0.43
N VAL A 49 0.93 12.86 1.64
CA VAL A 49 1.14 11.92 2.74
C VAL A 49 0.30 12.39 3.92
N PHE A 50 -0.55 11.51 4.42
CA PHE A 50 -1.47 11.78 5.52
C PHE A 50 -0.98 11.04 6.76
N ILE A 51 -0.83 11.74 7.88
CA ILE A 51 -0.35 11.16 9.14
C ILE A 51 -1.37 11.42 10.25
N TRP A 52 -1.69 10.36 10.99
CA TRP A 52 -2.33 10.40 12.30
C TRP A 52 -1.29 10.03 13.34
N ASN A 53 -1.08 10.91 14.31
CA ASN A 53 -0.08 10.75 15.33
C ASN A 53 -0.45 9.60 16.26
N MET A 54 0.57 8.82 16.60
CA MET A 54 0.56 7.92 17.72
C MET A 54 0.55 8.74 19.02
N THR A 55 -0.31 8.36 19.95
CA THR A 55 -0.41 8.91 21.30
C THR A 55 -0.33 7.76 22.32
N ALA A 56 -0.42 8.06 23.62
CA ALA A 56 -0.46 7.00 24.64
C ALA A 56 -1.65 6.03 24.44
N ASP A 57 -2.75 6.53 23.90
CA ASP A 57 -4.01 5.80 23.78
C ASP A 57 -4.33 5.38 22.32
N LYS A 58 -3.49 5.76 21.35
CA LYS A 58 -3.73 5.51 19.92
C LYS A 58 -2.45 5.11 19.20
N VAL A 59 -2.52 4.05 18.39
CA VAL A 59 -1.37 3.52 17.62
C VAL A 59 -0.90 4.43 16.48
N GLY A 60 -1.74 5.38 16.05
CA GLY A 60 -1.47 6.25 14.90
C GLY A 60 -1.58 5.53 13.55
N HIS A 61 -1.48 6.29 12.47
CA HIS A 61 -1.64 5.76 11.11
C HIS A 61 -0.92 6.63 10.07
N ALA A 62 -0.64 6.05 8.91
CA ALA A 62 -0.03 6.77 7.80
C ALA A 62 -0.56 6.24 6.47
N ALA A 63 -0.82 7.15 5.54
CA ALA A 63 -1.28 6.83 4.19
C ALA A 63 -0.60 7.72 3.14
N VAL A 64 -0.62 7.27 1.88
CA VAL A 64 -0.04 7.99 0.75
C VAL A 64 -1.01 8.05 -0.40
N GLN A 65 -1.03 9.19 -1.09
CA GLN A 65 -1.70 9.37 -2.36
C GLN A 65 -0.72 9.86 -3.41
N ILE A 66 -0.72 9.18 -4.56
CA ILE A 66 0.10 9.51 -5.72
C ILE A 66 -0.79 10.16 -6.78
N GLY A 67 -0.42 11.36 -7.20
CA GLY A 67 -1.20 12.15 -8.14
C GLY A 67 -2.53 12.62 -7.56
N GLY A 68 -3.36 13.15 -8.47
CA GLY A 68 -4.60 13.81 -8.09
C GLY A 68 -4.41 15.28 -7.77
N SER A 69 -5.39 16.10 -8.13
CA SER A 69 -5.41 17.53 -7.85
C SER A 69 -5.90 17.87 -6.44
N LYS A 70 -6.45 16.89 -5.72
CA LYS A 70 -7.01 17.01 -4.37
C LYS A 70 -6.90 15.68 -3.63
N PRO A 71 -7.00 15.67 -2.28
CA PRO A 71 -7.12 14.43 -1.51
C PRO A 71 -8.26 13.55 -2.04
N LYS A 72 -8.00 12.26 -2.18
CA LYS A 72 -8.92 11.25 -2.72
C LYS A 72 -9.88 10.81 -1.62
N MET A 73 -11.02 11.46 -1.51
CA MET A 73 -12.06 11.13 -0.53
C MET A 73 -12.93 9.97 -1.01
N GLN A 74 -13.17 9.87 -2.30
CA GLN A 74 -13.98 8.82 -2.92
C GLN A 74 -13.22 8.09 -4.04
N GLU A 75 -13.75 6.97 -4.52
CA GLU A 75 -13.08 6.17 -5.55
C GLU A 75 -12.93 6.94 -6.88
N GLU A 76 -13.87 7.82 -7.17
CA GLU A 76 -13.94 8.66 -8.37
C GLU A 76 -12.97 9.85 -8.32
N ASP A 77 -12.49 10.22 -7.12
CA ASP A 77 -11.53 11.31 -6.98
C ASP A 77 -10.19 10.94 -7.63
N PRO A 78 -9.51 11.89 -8.27
CA PRO A 78 -8.29 11.60 -9.03
C PRO A 78 -7.13 11.22 -8.11
N GLY A 79 -6.26 10.34 -8.59
CA GLY A 79 -5.07 9.87 -7.86
C GLY A 79 -5.20 8.43 -7.39
N GLU A 80 -4.07 7.86 -7.00
CA GLU A 80 -3.94 6.51 -6.45
C GLU A 80 -3.65 6.62 -4.96
N TYR A 81 -4.55 6.12 -4.12
CA TYR A 81 -4.40 6.15 -2.67
C TYR A 81 -4.08 4.75 -2.15
N ALA A 82 -3.23 4.69 -1.12
CA ALA A 82 -3.00 3.47 -0.38
C ALA A 82 -2.65 3.76 1.08
N SER A 83 -3.27 2.96 1.95
CA SER A 83 -2.82 2.69 3.31
C SER A 83 -2.89 1.18 3.55
N ILE A 84 -2.33 0.68 4.65
CA ILE A 84 -2.48 -0.74 5.03
C ILE A 84 -2.90 -0.84 6.49
N HIS A 85 -3.91 -1.66 6.75
CA HIS A 85 -4.46 -1.90 8.09
C HIS A 85 -4.87 -3.38 8.23
N PRO A 86 -5.02 -3.90 9.47
CA PRO A 86 -5.57 -5.23 9.66
C PRO A 86 -7.07 -5.28 9.29
N ASN A 87 -7.59 -6.45 8.91
CA ASN A 87 -9.00 -6.60 8.51
C ASN A 87 -9.97 -6.43 9.69
N ASP A 88 -9.73 -7.13 10.79
CA ASP A 88 -10.70 -7.20 11.91
C ASP A 88 -10.04 -7.33 13.29
N ILE A 89 -8.74 -7.67 13.32
CA ILE A 89 -8.01 -7.90 14.56
C ILE A 89 -7.30 -6.60 14.93
N PRO A 90 -7.51 -6.05 16.14
CA PRO A 90 -6.74 -4.89 16.58
C PRO A 90 -5.26 -5.25 16.52
N SER A 91 -4.46 -4.41 15.88
CA SER A 91 -3.02 -4.61 15.80
C SER A 91 -2.26 -4.06 17.02
N ALA A 92 -2.98 -3.55 18.02
CA ALA A 92 -2.44 -3.09 19.28
C ALA A 92 -2.49 -4.20 20.35
N GLY A 93 -1.64 -4.11 21.38
CA GLY A 93 -1.62 -5.09 22.47
C GLY A 93 -0.88 -6.38 22.10
N LEU A 94 -1.40 -7.53 22.56
CA LEU A 94 -0.72 -8.83 22.44
C LEU A 94 -0.52 -9.29 20.98
N THR A 95 -1.38 -8.85 20.07
CA THR A 95 -1.35 -9.16 18.63
C THR A 95 -0.38 -8.27 17.83
N SER A 96 0.24 -7.27 18.45
CA SER A 96 1.15 -6.31 17.78
C SER A 96 2.37 -6.95 17.10
N VAL A 97 2.75 -8.12 17.58
CA VAL A 97 3.87 -8.95 17.15
C VAL A 97 3.44 -10.13 16.27
N LEU A 98 2.14 -10.26 16.00
CA LEU A 98 1.59 -11.31 15.16
C LEU A 98 1.37 -10.76 13.75
N PRO A 99 1.79 -11.50 12.70
CA PRO A 99 1.35 -11.23 11.33
C PRO A 99 -0.17 -11.38 11.23
N LEU A 100 -0.86 -10.33 10.81
CA LEU A 100 -2.32 -10.30 10.63
C LEU A 100 -2.67 -10.22 9.13
N PRO A 101 -3.83 -10.74 8.72
CA PRO A 101 -4.37 -10.44 7.39
C PRO A 101 -4.50 -8.93 7.19
N ALA A 102 -4.00 -8.45 6.06
CA ALA A 102 -4.00 -7.04 5.71
C ALA A 102 -5.13 -6.69 4.74
N HIS A 103 -5.56 -5.43 4.79
CA HIS A 103 -6.36 -4.75 3.79
C HIS A 103 -5.66 -3.46 3.38
N ILE A 104 -5.78 -3.08 2.10
CA ILE A 104 -5.32 -1.80 1.59
C ILE A 104 -6.51 -0.87 1.41
N ALA A 105 -6.55 0.24 2.15
CA ALA A 105 -7.56 1.27 1.89
C ALA A 105 -7.26 1.99 0.58
N THR A 106 -8.31 2.29 -0.19
CA THR A 106 -8.20 2.87 -1.54
C THR A 106 -8.61 4.34 -1.60
N ASN A 107 -9.01 4.93 -0.47
CA ASN A 107 -9.34 6.34 -0.33
C ASN A 107 -9.16 6.81 1.13
N LEU A 108 -9.07 8.13 1.29
CA LEU A 108 -8.85 8.78 2.58
C LEU A 108 -10.04 8.64 3.54
N SER A 109 -11.26 8.64 3.01
CA SER A 109 -12.47 8.53 3.85
C SER A 109 -12.50 7.20 4.60
N GLN A 110 -12.10 6.11 3.95
CA GLN A 110 -12.02 4.79 4.58
C GLN A 110 -11.08 4.78 5.79
N ASP A 111 -9.91 5.42 5.70
CA ASP A 111 -9.00 5.51 6.84
C ASP A 111 -9.56 6.43 7.93
N MET A 112 -10.16 7.58 7.57
CA MET A 112 -10.77 8.48 8.54
C MET A 112 -11.90 7.79 9.32
N GLU A 113 -12.76 7.02 8.63
CA GLU A 113 -13.83 6.24 9.23
C GLU A 113 -13.30 5.12 10.11
N THR A 114 -12.32 4.36 9.63
CA THR A 114 -11.69 3.25 10.37
C THR A 114 -11.03 3.75 11.65
N LEU A 115 -10.28 4.86 11.58
CA LEU A 115 -9.62 5.45 12.73
C LEU A 115 -10.62 6.10 13.70
N GLY A 116 -11.65 6.77 13.18
CA GLY A 116 -12.75 7.29 13.99
C GLY A 116 -13.46 6.19 14.79
N ALA A 117 -13.78 5.07 14.15
CA ALA A 117 -14.39 3.91 14.80
C ALA A 117 -13.50 3.29 15.89
N SER A 118 -12.17 3.38 15.74
CA SER A 118 -11.22 2.85 16.72
C SER A 118 -11.11 3.69 18.01
N GLU A 119 -11.43 4.99 17.99
CA GLU A 119 -11.35 5.83 19.19
C GLU A 119 -12.33 5.43 20.29
N HIS A 120 -13.43 4.79 19.92
CA HIS A 120 -14.49 4.36 20.83
C HIS A 120 -14.53 2.85 21.05
N ALA A 121 -13.67 2.10 20.36
CA ALA A 121 -13.57 0.65 20.46
C ALA A 121 -12.74 0.22 21.67
N VAL A 122 -13.22 0.46 22.89
CA VAL A 122 -12.60 -0.12 24.10
C VAL A 122 -13.65 -0.80 24.96
N ALA A 123 -13.83 -2.10 24.73
CA ALA A 123 -14.01 -3.06 25.80
C ALA A 123 -13.66 -4.46 25.25
N ILE A 124 -12.43 -4.93 25.49
CA ILE A 124 -12.14 -6.37 25.41
C ILE A 124 -12.86 -6.99 26.61
N THR A 125 -14.11 -7.41 26.43
CA THR A 125 -14.93 -8.01 27.49
C THR A 125 -14.73 -9.52 27.60
N ASP A 126 -14.03 -10.12 26.63
CA ASP A 126 -13.88 -11.56 26.49
C ASP A 126 -12.50 -11.85 25.87
N MET A 127 -11.73 -12.73 26.53
CA MET A 127 -10.41 -13.19 26.10
C MET A 127 -10.46 -14.62 25.51
N ASP A 128 -11.60 -15.31 25.65
CA ASP A 128 -11.79 -16.69 25.19
C ASP A 128 -12.30 -16.75 23.73
N GLY A 129 -12.76 -15.62 23.20
CA GLY A 129 -13.21 -15.46 21.81
C GLY A 129 -12.31 -14.54 20.98
N PRO A 130 -12.37 -14.62 19.63
CA PRO A 130 -11.66 -13.68 18.77
C PRO A 130 -12.13 -12.26 19.08
N ILE A 131 -11.18 -11.34 19.29
CA ILE A 131 -11.46 -9.94 19.59
C ILE A 131 -12.24 -9.33 18.43
N LYS A 132 -13.51 -9.01 18.66
CA LYS A 132 -14.36 -8.34 17.67
C LYS A 132 -14.46 -6.87 18.06
N VAL A 133 -13.84 -6.01 17.25
CA VAL A 133 -14.11 -4.57 17.30
C VAL A 133 -15.56 -4.38 16.87
N LYS A 134 -16.44 -3.96 17.78
CA LYS A 134 -17.78 -3.51 17.39
C LYS A 134 -17.60 -2.08 16.86
N PRO A 135 -17.81 -1.82 15.56
CA PRO A 135 -17.80 -0.45 15.07
C PRO A 135 -18.92 0.31 15.77
N ASP A 136 -18.55 1.38 16.45
CA ASP A 136 -19.53 2.31 16.99
C ASP A 136 -20.19 3.04 15.81
N LYS A 137 -21.51 2.89 15.69
CA LYS A 137 -22.29 3.50 14.60
C LYS A 137 -22.35 5.02 14.72
N GLU A 138 -21.95 5.59 15.85
CA GLU A 138 -21.90 7.03 16.10
C GLU A 138 -20.48 7.62 15.97
N ALA A 139 -19.47 6.80 15.64
CA ALA A 139 -18.11 7.26 15.49
C ALA A 139 -17.97 8.27 14.35
N LYS A 140 -17.37 9.43 14.65
CA LYS A 140 -17.09 10.46 13.67
C LYS A 140 -15.79 10.13 12.93
N PRO A 141 -15.71 10.35 11.60
CA PRO A 141 -14.44 10.21 10.88
C PRO A 141 -13.36 11.10 11.49
N LEU A 142 -12.17 10.54 11.70
CA LEU A 142 -11.03 11.24 12.30
C LEU A 142 -10.10 11.78 11.20
N PRO A 143 -9.97 13.12 11.03
CA PRO A 143 -9.07 13.69 10.02
C PRO A 143 -7.58 13.46 10.36
N PRO A 144 -6.69 13.48 9.36
CA PRO A 144 -5.24 13.43 9.60
C PRO A 144 -4.77 14.61 10.45
N ASP A 145 -3.81 14.37 11.34
CA ASP A 145 -3.14 15.42 12.11
C ASP A 145 -2.20 16.25 11.24
N HIS A 146 -1.52 15.60 10.29
CA HIS A 146 -0.58 16.24 9.37
C HIS A 146 -0.82 15.79 7.93
N ILE A 147 -0.70 16.75 7.02
CA ILE A 147 -0.76 16.51 5.58
C ILE A 147 0.49 17.11 4.95
N TYR A 148 1.31 16.26 4.34
CA TYR A 148 2.50 16.68 3.60
C TYR A 148 2.27 16.59 2.11
N HIS A 149 2.81 17.56 1.38
CA HIS A 149 2.63 17.67 -0.06
C HIS A 149 4.00 17.77 -0.76
N PHE A 150 4.26 16.82 -1.66
CA PHE A 150 5.52 16.70 -2.37
C PHE A 150 5.32 16.76 -3.88
N LYS A 151 6.21 17.47 -4.55
CA LYS A 151 6.24 17.59 -6.01
C LYS A 151 7.45 16.85 -6.58
N ALA A 152 7.40 16.52 -7.86
CA ALA A 152 8.53 15.96 -8.61
C ALA A 152 9.08 14.62 -8.10
N LEU A 153 8.23 13.81 -7.45
CA LEU A 153 8.56 12.41 -7.16
C LEU A 153 8.32 11.54 -8.40
N ASN A 154 8.99 10.39 -8.46
CA ASN A 154 8.80 9.40 -9.52
C ASN A 154 7.47 8.66 -9.33
N THR A 155 6.37 9.27 -9.78
CA THR A 155 5.02 8.73 -9.58
C THR A 155 4.79 7.40 -10.25
N SER A 156 5.43 7.15 -11.40
CA SER A 156 5.32 5.86 -12.10
C SER A 156 5.88 4.71 -11.24
N ALA A 157 7.09 4.87 -10.71
CA ALA A 157 7.70 3.86 -9.84
C ALA A 157 6.92 3.64 -8.54
N MET A 158 6.34 4.70 -7.98
CA MET A 158 5.49 4.61 -6.80
C MET A 158 4.19 3.86 -7.09
N SER A 159 3.51 4.19 -8.20
CA SER A 159 2.27 3.54 -8.64
C SER A 159 2.46 2.05 -8.93
N ASP A 160 3.57 1.69 -9.59
CA ASP A 160 3.91 0.28 -9.84
C ASP A 160 4.12 -0.49 -8.53
N HIS A 161 4.79 0.12 -7.55
CA HIS A 161 4.98 -0.49 -6.23
C HIS A 161 3.65 -0.62 -5.46
N LEU A 162 2.74 0.34 -5.57
CA LEU A 162 1.40 0.23 -4.97
C LEU A 162 0.59 -0.91 -5.60
N LYS A 163 0.59 -1.05 -6.93
CA LYS A 163 -0.08 -2.15 -7.62
C LYS A 163 0.48 -3.51 -7.22
N GLU A 164 1.81 -3.61 -7.11
CA GLU A 164 2.46 -4.82 -6.62
C GLU A 164 2.05 -5.15 -5.18
N SER A 165 2.03 -4.14 -4.30
CA SER A 165 1.63 -4.30 -2.90
C SER A 165 0.17 -4.73 -2.78
N HIS A 166 -0.73 -4.12 -3.54
CA HIS A 166 -2.14 -4.49 -3.60
C HIS A 166 -2.33 -5.94 -4.07
N LYS A 167 -1.60 -6.36 -5.10
CA LYS A 167 -1.61 -7.76 -5.54
C LYS A 167 -1.18 -8.70 -4.42
N LYS A 168 -0.07 -8.39 -3.73
CA LYS A 168 0.47 -9.22 -2.65
C LYS A 168 -0.45 -9.30 -1.43
N VAL A 169 -1.11 -8.20 -1.06
CA VAL A 169 -2.12 -8.22 0.01
C VAL A 169 -3.31 -9.08 -0.42
N THR A 170 -3.79 -8.91 -1.66
CA THR A 170 -4.92 -9.70 -2.20
C THR A 170 -4.61 -11.19 -2.28
N THR A 171 -3.39 -11.58 -2.63
CA THR A 171 -2.97 -12.99 -2.71
C THR A 171 -2.56 -13.58 -1.36
N GLY A 172 -2.50 -12.78 -0.29
CA GLY A 172 -2.03 -13.19 1.04
C GLY A 172 -0.50 -13.31 1.19
N GLU A 173 0.26 -12.86 0.18
CA GLU A 173 1.73 -12.81 0.22
C GLU A 173 2.26 -11.63 1.07
N MET A 174 1.41 -10.65 1.39
CA MET A 174 1.74 -9.53 2.27
C MET A 174 0.72 -9.41 3.40
N GLY A 175 1.22 -9.35 4.63
CA GLY A 175 0.43 -9.21 5.85
C GLY A 175 0.68 -7.89 6.58
N TYR A 176 -0.14 -7.61 7.58
CA TYR A 176 0.00 -6.45 8.46
C TYR A 176 0.62 -6.89 9.78
N GLN A 177 1.62 -6.18 10.30
CA GLN A 177 2.10 -6.36 11.66
C GLN A 177 2.52 -5.01 12.22
N LEU A 178 2.08 -4.64 13.43
CA LEU A 178 2.42 -3.34 14.02
C LEU A 178 3.93 -3.20 14.25
N PHE A 179 4.57 -4.28 14.70
CA PHE A 179 6.01 -4.39 14.94
C PHE A 179 6.70 -5.36 13.96
N PRO A 180 6.87 -5.00 12.67
CA PRO A 180 7.32 -5.93 11.65
C PRO A 180 8.79 -6.40 11.81
N ASN A 181 9.60 -5.74 12.65
CA ASN A 181 10.96 -6.20 12.97
C ASN A 181 11.00 -7.23 14.12
N VAL A 182 9.85 -7.65 14.67
CA VAL A 182 9.75 -8.66 15.71
C VAL A 182 9.14 -9.93 15.12
N ASN A 183 9.92 -11.01 15.03
CA ASN A 183 9.44 -12.29 14.49
C ASN A 183 9.24 -13.34 15.59
N LEU A 184 8.12 -13.24 16.32
CA LEU A 184 7.78 -14.26 17.31
C LEU A 184 7.29 -15.56 16.68
N VAL A 185 6.63 -15.51 15.52
CA VAL A 185 6.16 -16.72 14.83
C VAL A 185 7.33 -17.65 14.51
N GLY A 186 8.44 -17.11 14.00
CA GLY A 186 9.67 -17.87 13.82
C GLY A 186 10.21 -18.44 15.13
N PHE A 187 10.26 -17.63 16.19
CA PHE A 187 10.73 -18.05 17.51
C PHE A 187 9.94 -19.24 18.10
N PHE A 188 8.60 -19.21 17.99
CA PHE A 188 7.75 -20.29 18.52
C PHE A 188 7.74 -21.53 17.64
N LYS A 189 7.86 -21.40 16.32
CA LYS A 189 8.05 -22.56 15.43
C LYS A 189 9.32 -23.34 15.73
N ASP A 190 10.40 -22.63 16.04
CA ASP A 190 11.68 -23.23 16.39
C ASP A 190 11.66 -23.82 17.81
N SER A 191 10.66 -23.45 18.63
CA SER A 191 10.47 -23.91 20.01
C SER A 191 9.28 -24.87 20.13
N SER A 192 9.39 -26.04 19.52
CA SER A 192 8.35 -27.10 19.52
C SER A 192 7.99 -27.71 20.89
N ALA A 193 8.62 -27.26 21.98
CA ALA A 193 8.53 -27.87 23.30
C ALA A 193 7.63 -27.13 24.31
N PHE A 194 7.11 -25.96 23.97
CA PHE A 194 6.25 -25.17 24.87
C PHE A 194 4.99 -24.75 24.13
N ILE A 195 3.94 -25.57 24.19
CA ILE A 195 2.58 -25.04 24.11
C ILE A 195 2.26 -24.62 25.54
N SER A 196 2.65 -23.40 25.90
CA SER A 196 2.17 -22.83 27.14
C SER A 196 0.69 -22.47 26.95
N GLN A 197 -0.10 -22.45 28.01
CA GLN A 197 -1.49 -21.96 27.95
C GLN A 197 -1.55 -20.43 27.74
N ASP A 198 -0.54 -19.85 27.07
CA ASP A 198 -0.49 -18.43 26.72
C ASP A 198 -1.44 -18.17 25.54
N PRO A 199 -2.30 -17.15 25.63
CA PRO A 199 -3.13 -16.69 24.52
C PRO A 199 -2.39 -16.53 23.17
N ILE A 200 -1.11 -16.17 23.18
CA ILE A 200 -0.28 -16.05 21.97
C ILE A 200 -0.05 -17.43 21.33
N ASP A 201 0.29 -18.44 22.13
CA ASP A 201 0.53 -19.82 21.67
C ASP A 201 -0.75 -20.44 21.09
N ILE A 202 -1.88 -20.21 21.75
CA ILE A 202 -3.20 -20.70 21.32
C ILE A 202 -3.58 -20.09 19.97
N GLU A 203 -3.43 -18.77 19.81
CA GLU A 203 -3.75 -18.08 18.57
C GLU A 203 -2.80 -18.48 17.42
N MET A 204 -1.52 -18.69 17.70
CA MET A 204 -0.58 -19.24 16.71
C MET A 204 -0.97 -20.66 16.29
N HIS A 205 -1.25 -21.55 17.25
CA HIS A 205 -1.63 -22.94 16.95
C HIS A 205 -2.91 -23.01 16.12
N ARG A 206 -3.92 -22.18 16.46
CA ARG A 206 -5.15 -22.04 15.68
C ARG A 206 -4.86 -21.70 14.21
N ARG A 207 -3.98 -20.72 13.97
CA ARG A 207 -3.63 -20.26 12.61
C ARG A 207 -2.81 -21.27 11.81
N ILE A 208 -1.86 -21.95 12.46
CA ILE A 208 -1.09 -23.03 11.83
C ILE A 208 -2.03 -24.15 11.40
N SER A 209 -3.01 -24.51 12.25
CA SER A 209 -4.05 -25.49 11.92
C SER A 209 -4.94 -25.04 10.75
N GLU A 210 -5.21 -23.73 10.65
CA GLU A 210 -6.00 -23.11 9.57
C GLU A 210 -5.22 -22.87 8.27
N LYS A 211 -3.94 -23.28 8.18
CA LYS A 211 -3.05 -23.04 7.02
C LYS A 211 -2.93 -21.56 6.61
N GLN A 212 -3.07 -20.62 7.54
CA GLN A 212 -2.72 -19.23 7.23
C GLN A 212 -1.21 -19.14 7.00
N THR A 213 -0.85 -18.69 5.80
CA THR A 213 0.50 -18.85 5.23
C THR A 213 1.56 -18.05 5.98
N ASP A 214 2.58 -18.78 6.42
CA ASP A 214 3.72 -18.35 7.22
C ASP A 214 4.83 -17.57 6.47
N ASN A 215 4.67 -17.35 5.16
CA ASN A 215 5.69 -16.72 4.30
C ASN A 215 5.31 -15.30 3.88
N SER A 216 4.32 -14.67 4.53
CA SER A 216 3.91 -13.32 4.17
C SER A 216 4.97 -12.29 4.57
N LYS A 217 5.35 -11.40 3.65
CA LYS A 217 6.15 -10.22 3.99
C LYS A 217 5.24 -9.31 4.83
N VAL A 218 5.68 -8.95 6.04
CA VAL A 218 4.87 -8.13 6.94
C VAL A 218 5.22 -6.64 6.81
N HIS A 219 4.20 -5.81 6.85
CA HIS A 219 4.32 -4.35 6.83
C HIS A 219 3.41 -3.71 7.88
N ASN A 220 3.77 -2.49 8.31
CA ASN A 220 2.82 -1.58 8.93
C ASN A 220 2.53 -0.41 7.98
N CYS A 221 1.57 0.43 8.35
CA CYS A 221 1.18 1.61 7.59
C CYS A 221 2.39 2.50 7.21
N THR A 222 3.26 2.75 8.18
CA THR A 222 4.45 3.58 8.00
C THR A 222 5.53 2.94 7.13
N SER A 223 5.72 1.63 7.17
CA SER A 223 6.71 0.93 6.35
C SER A 223 6.27 0.89 4.89
N LEU A 224 4.98 0.66 4.61
CA LEU A 224 4.43 0.75 3.26
C LEU A 224 4.60 2.16 2.69
N VAL A 225 4.14 3.20 3.41
CA VAL A 225 4.25 4.60 2.97
C VAL A 225 5.71 4.95 2.70
N SER A 226 6.62 4.57 3.58
CA SER A 226 8.04 4.85 3.39
C SER A 226 8.65 4.10 2.20
N GLU A 227 8.29 2.84 1.97
CA GLU A 227 8.74 2.09 0.78
C GLU A 227 8.26 2.79 -0.50
N VAL A 228 7.00 3.24 -0.54
CA VAL A 228 6.45 4.01 -1.66
C VAL A 228 7.24 5.30 -1.88
N LEU A 229 7.42 6.11 -0.84
CA LEU A 229 8.18 7.37 -0.93
C LEU A 229 9.64 7.14 -1.36
N ASN A 230 10.28 6.07 -0.88
CA ASN A 230 11.61 5.66 -1.29
C ASN A 230 11.67 5.34 -2.80
N LYS A 231 10.67 4.64 -3.34
CA LYS A 231 10.55 4.38 -4.79
C LYS A 231 10.34 5.68 -5.58
N GLY A 232 9.66 6.66 -4.99
CA GLY A 232 9.49 7.99 -5.54
C GLY A 232 10.73 8.87 -5.54
N GLY A 233 11.82 8.44 -4.88
CA GLY A 233 13.05 9.21 -4.75
C GLY A 233 13.10 10.13 -3.52
N LEU A 234 12.18 9.97 -2.57
CA LEU A 234 12.20 10.66 -1.28
C LEU A 234 12.72 9.69 -0.20
N PRO A 235 14.04 9.68 0.10
CA PRO A 235 14.64 8.68 0.98
C PRO A 235 14.18 8.87 2.43
N ILE A 236 13.40 7.94 2.96
CA ILE A 236 12.99 7.81 4.36
C ILE A 236 13.90 6.80 5.07
N LYS A 237 14.46 7.17 6.22
CA LYS A 237 15.37 6.26 6.93
C LYS A 237 14.57 5.24 7.72
N HIS A 238 14.94 3.98 7.56
CA HIS A 238 14.37 2.88 8.31
C HIS A 238 15.33 2.41 9.38
N SER A 239 14.81 2.25 10.60
CA SER A 239 15.54 1.51 11.61
C SER A 239 15.33 0.02 11.39
N LYS A 240 16.43 -0.72 11.29
CA LYS A 240 16.41 -2.19 11.30
C LYS A 240 16.34 -2.78 12.72
N ILE A 241 16.51 -1.93 13.74
CA ILE A 241 16.61 -2.34 15.15
C ILE A 241 15.32 -2.03 15.90
N LYS A 242 14.63 -0.93 15.55
CA LYS A 242 13.38 -0.55 16.21
C LYS A 242 12.26 -1.48 15.75
N PRO A 243 11.39 -1.96 16.67
CA PRO A 243 10.39 -2.97 16.34
C PRO A 243 9.36 -2.48 15.30
N TRP A 244 9.02 -1.20 15.32
CA TRP A 244 8.07 -0.54 14.41
C TRP A 244 8.68 0.03 13.11
N VAL A 245 9.99 -0.14 12.85
CA VAL A 245 10.75 0.48 11.74
C VAL A 245 10.85 2.01 11.85
N ILE A 246 9.71 2.71 11.77
CA ILE A 246 9.51 4.15 11.99
C ILE A 246 8.06 4.36 12.49
N THR A 247 7.84 5.18 13.52
CA THR A 247 6.47 5.45 14.01
C THR A 247 5.78 6.49 13.11
N PRO A 248 4.45 6.65 13.16
CA PRO A 248 3.76 7.75 12.47
C PRO A 248 4.36 9.12 12.81
N ASN A 249 4.65 9.38 14.08
CA ASN A 249 5.26 10.64 14.53
C ASN A 249 6.68 10.78 13.98
N GLY A 250 7.49 9.72 14.01
CA GLY A 250 8.84 9.75 13.46
C GLY A 250 8.85 9.93 11.93
N LEU A 251 7.86 9.37 11.23
CA LEU A 251 7.67 9.61 9.81
C LEU A 251 7.28 11.06 9.56
N SER A 252 6.34 11.61 10.33
CA SER A 252 5.98 13.04 10.27
C SER A 252 7.18 13.95 10.51
N GLU A 253 8.03 13.66 11.51
CA GLU A 253 9.28 14.39 11.75
C GLU A 253 10.21 14.33 10.52
N GLU A 254 10.45 13.14 9.96
CA GLU A 254 11.27 13.01 8.75
C GLU A 254 10.71 13.77 7.55
N LEU A 255 9.39 13.71 7.34
CA LEU A 255 8.72 14.41 6.26
C LEU A 255 8.76 15.92 6.45
N SER A 256 8.58 16.42 7.68
CA SER A 256 8.64 17.85 7.98
C SER A 256 10.01 18.47 7.66
N SER A 257 11.10 17.70 7.83
CA SER A 257 12.45 18.14 7.49
C SER A 257 12.72 18.18 5.97
N LYS A 258 11.91 17.46 5.18
CA LYS A 258 12.08 17.29 3.72
C LYS A 258 11.01 18.02 2.92
N ALA A 259 9.89 18.36 3.53
CA ALA A 259 8.90 19.23 2.96
C ALA A 259 9.54 20.62 2.82
N HIS A 260 9.75 21.06 1.58
CA HIS A 260 10.17 22.43 1.34
C HIS A 260 9.17 23.36 2.03
N LYS A 261 9.65 24.15 3.00
CA LYS A 261 8.92 25.31 3.48
C LYS A 261 8.74 26.21 2.26
N PHE A 262 7.52 26.24 1.73
CA PHE A 262 7.11 27.25 0.76
C PHE A 262 7.17 28.63 1.43
#